data_AF-I2G284-F1
#
_entry.id   AF-I2G284-F1
#
_cell.length_a   1.000
_cell.length_b   1.000
_cell.length_c   1.000
_cell.angle_alpha   90.00
_cell.angle_beta   90.00
_cell.angle_gamma   90.00
#
_symmetry.space_group_name_H-M   'P 1'
#
loop_
_entity.id
_entity.type
_entity.pdbx_description
1 polymer ?
#
loop_
_entity_poly.entity_id
_entity_poly.type
_entity_poly.pdbx_seq_one_letter_code
_entity_poly.pdbx_strand_id
1 'polypeptide(L)'
;MHAFQACTSGENLKILDLHLYLELSSSTKTLQLIKSLMLSAMPPLTRARQTGRDDEQVAAATGNGREEGWLMQVVRILQLVNPALMAKEAIIRAMGLVSISGQTPHGEMEKIPKDVLSSITHIKKLSNSNWHTWEPTFINCLQRVHNAKEILYGIIAPGSEEYNEDLDKALVGLIHACCDNSPDSCIDTYTVRGADEEVQLGSMLYAKLKKALTLNDAVKRAGLQDHIHMVCLHNRDIVRLGKELDSIWNDAAHLRKRFDKDLKKSTLYHCTAQDWFYANTIDALKTAKPDCEYDEAYHTLAKKQQDGKISGHIRGAARVAVSAEQGDNNQAEQGPRGRCDPCNPSAPPKCYTCGGPNHITHNCMNNNMTQEASH
;
A
#
# COMPACT_ATOMS: atom_id res chain seq x y z
N MET A 1 12.41 -48.88 57.04
CA MET A 1 12.55 -49.57 55.74
C MET A 1 11.28 -49.28 54.94
N HIS A 2 11.21 -48.61 53.80
CA HIS A 2 12.18 -48.22 52.77
C HIS A 2 11.94 -46.75 52.38
N ALA A 3 13.01 -46.06 51.97
CA ALA A 3 12.94 -44.72 51.38
C ALA A 3 12.66 -44.80 49.87
N PHE A 4 11.94 -43.82 49.32
CA PHE A 4 12.29 -43.22 48.03
C PHE A 4 11.87 -41.76 47.97
N GLN A 5 12.81 -40.98 47.46
CA GLN A 5 12.88 -39.53 47.31
C GLN A 5 12.05 -39.08 46.10
N ALA A 6 11.30 -37.98 46.22
CA ALA A 6 10.73 -37.26 45.09
C ALA A 6 10.76 -35.75 45.34
N CYS A 7 11.43 -35.04 44.43
CA CYS A 7 11.46 -33.59 44.30
C CYS A 7 10.04 -33.01 44.28
N THR A 8 9.82 -31.91 44.99
CA THR A 8 8.63 -31.06 44.76
C THR A 8 9.05 -29.65 44.40
N SER A 9 8.56 -29.26 43.23
CA SER A 9 8.76 -28.06 42.43
C SER A 9 8.15 -26.81 43.09
N GLY A 10 8.59 -25.64 42.61
CA GLY A 10 8.15 -24.30 43.01
C GLY A 10 6.67 -23.94 42.72
N GLU A 11 5.75 -24.90 42.78
CA GLU A 11 4.31 -24.68 42.61
C GLU A 11 3.60 -24.41 43.94
N ASN A 12 4.12 -24.91 45.07
CA ASN A 12 3.54 -24.65 46.39
C ASN A 12 3.72 -23.19 46.87
N LEU A 13 4.72 -22.46 46.35
CA LEU A 13 4.91 -21.03 46.62
C LEU A 13 3.85 -20.15 45.93
N LYS A 14 3.33 -20.58 44.78
CA LYS A 14 2.29 -19.82 44.05
C LYS A 14 0.92 -19.91 44.72
N ILE A 15 0.63 -21.02 45.39
CA ILE A 15 -0.66 -21.23 46.08
C ILE A 15 -0.71 -20.43 47.39
N LEU A 16 0.41 -20.29 48.10
CA LEU A 16 0.52 -19.43 49.28
C LEU A 16 0.44 -17.93 48.95
N ASP A 17 0.97 -17.50 47.80
CA ASP A 17 0.86 -16.12 47.32
C ASP A 17 -0.58 -15.73 46.96
N LEU A 18 -1.37 -16.65 46.41
CA LEU A 18 -2.76 -16.39 46.03
C LEU A 18 -3.70 -16.31 47.24
N HIS A 19 -3.45 -17.10 48.28
CA HIS A 19 -4.31 -17.13 49.48
C HIS A 19 -4.14 -15.87 50.34
N LEU A 20 -2.92 -15.33 50.45
CA LEU A 20 -2.68 -14.06 51.15
C LEU A 20 -3.23 -12.85 50.37
N TYR A 21 -3.25 -12.90 49.03
CA TYR A 21 -3.85 -11.85 48.19
C TYR A 21 -5.37 -11.76 48.42
N LEU A 22 -6.04 -12.90 48.65
CA LEU A 22 -7.47 -12.93 48.99
C LEU A 22 -7.77 -12.45 50.41
N GLU A 23 -6.90 -12.72 51.40
CA GLU A 23 -7.10 -12.22 52.77
C GLU A 23 -6.80 -10.71 52.91
N LEU A 24 -5.79 -10.19 52.22
CA LEU A 24 -5.44 -8.76 52.26
C LEU A 24 -6.34 -7.88 51.36
N SER A 25 -6.95 -8.46 50.30
CA SER A 25 -7.91 -7.76 49.43
C SER A 25 -9.33 -7.68 50.00
N SER A 26 -9.64 -8.42 51.07
CA SER A 26 -10.97 -8.46 51.70
C SER A 26 -11.39 -7.15 52.38
N SER A 27 -10.47 -6.19 52.58
CA SER A 27 -10.80 -4.87 53.10
C SER A 27 -10.08 -3.78 52.30
N THR A 28 -10.83 -3.10 51.44
CA THR A 28 -10.42 -1.88 50.73
C THR A 28 -9.81 -0.83 51.67
N LYS A 29 -10.20 -0.83 52.95
CA LYS A 29 -9.65 0.04 53.99
C LYS A 29 -8.21 -0.32 54.37
N THR A 30 -7.85 -1.62 54.39
CA THR A 30 -6.49 -2.08 54.72
C THR A 30 -5.52 -1.73 53.59
N LEU A 31 -5.95 -1.90 52.34
CA LEU A 31 -5.19 -1.49 51.15
C LEU A 31 -4.99 0.03 51.06
N GLN A 32 -6.02 0.83 51.39
CA GLN A 32 -5.90 2.29 51.46
C GLN A 32 -4.99 2.77 52.61
N LEU A 33 -5.01 2.06 53.76
CA LEU A 33 -4.14 2.36 54.89
C LEU A 33 -2.68 2.07 54.55
N ILE A 34 -2.40 0.91 53.94
CA ILE A 34 -1.06 0.54 53.48
C ILE A 34 -0.57 1.54 52.42
N LYS A 35 -1.43 1.93 51.47
CA LYS A 35 -1.09 2.92 50.44
C LYS A 35 -0.79 4.31 51.01
N SER A 36 -1.55 4.77 52.01
CA SER A 36 -1.29 6.04 52.70
C SER A 36 -0.01 6.00 53.54
N LEU A 37 0.25 4.89 54.24
CA LEU A 37 1.47 4.70 55.03
C LEU A 37 2.71 4.67 54.13
N MET A 38 2.64 3.99 52.98
CA MET A 38 3.75 3.95 52.01
C MET A 38 4.05 5.32 51.38
N LEU A 39 3.02 6.11 51.07
CA LEU A 39 3.19 7.47 50.56
C LEU A 39 3.80 8.42 51.60
N SER A 40 3.54 8.21 52.89
CA SER A 40 4.13 9.01 53.98
C SER A 40 5.57 8.62 54.34
N ALA A 41 6.01 7.42 53.96
CA ALA A 41 7.32 6.86 54.30
C ALA A 41 8.37 7.00 53.18
N MET A 42 7.95 7.33 51.94
CA MET A 42 8.87 7.61 50.84
C MET A 42 9.43 9.03 50.94
N PRO A 43 10.75 9.25 50.72
CA PRO A 43 11.27 10.60 50.63
C PRO A 43 10.68 11.32 49.40
N PRO A 44 10.46 12.65 49.46
CA PRO A 44 10.08 13.41 48.28
C PRO A 44 11.16 13.22 47.20
N LEU A 45 10.73 12.93 45.98
CA LEU A 45 11.60 12.67 44.84
C LEU A 45 12.49 13.90 44.57
N THR A 46 13.70 13.90 45.12
CA THR A 46 14.66 15.00 44.96
C THR A 46 15.07 15.14 43.51
N ARG A 47 14.56 16.21 42.90
CA ARG A 47 15.02 16.78 41.63
C ARG A 47 16.48 17.20 41.79
N ALA A 48 17.40 16.42 41.25
CA ALA A 48 18.81 16.81 41.23
C ALA A 48 19.04 17.96 40.22
N ARG A 49 19.53 19.08 40.78
CA ARG A 49 20.68 19.90 40.31
C ARG A 49 20.36 21.38 40.01
N GLN A 50 20.42 22.21 41.05
CA GLN A 50 20.97 23.56 40.93
C GLN A 50 21.87 23.84 42.14
N THR A 51 23.16 24.01 41.85
CA THR A 51 24.24 24.39 42.75
C THR A 51 24.17 25.88 43.09
N GLY A 52 24.22 26.22 44.38
CA GLY A 52 24.41 27.59 44.87
C GLY A 52 24.61 27.58 46.38
N ARG A 53 25.62 28.31 46.85
CA ARG A 53 26.29 28.30 48.16
C ARG A 53 25.53 29.01 49.30
N ASP A 54 26.01 28.69 50.52
CA ASP A 54 26.08 29.47 51.78
C ASP A 54 24.76 29.75 52.54
N ASP A 55 24.59 29.14 53.73
CA ASP A 55 24.93 29.77 55.03
C ASP A 55 24.64 28.84 56.24
N GLU A 56 25.54 28.90 57.22
CA GLU A 56 25.40 28.36 58.57
C GLU A 56 24.27 29.07 59.34
N GLN A 57 23.44 28.33 60.09
CA GLN A 57 23.27 28.48 61.55
C GLN A 57 21.98 27.82 62.08
N VAL A 58 22.21 26.92 63.06
CA VAL A 58 21.55 26.80 64.37
C VAL A 58 20.02 26.60 64.41
N ALA A 59 19.60 25.39 64.82
CA ALA A 59 18.96 25.19 66.13
C ALA A 59 18.83 23.70 66.47
N ALA A 60 19.41 23.33 67.60
CA ALA A 60 19.27 22.02 68.22
C ALA A 60 17.85 21.79 68.74
N ALA A 61 17.29 20.61 68.48
CA ALA A 61 16.24 20.03 69.30
C ALA A 61 16.44 18.50 69.40
N THR A 62 16.73 18.10 70.62
CA THR A 62 16.98 16.77 71.15
C THR A 62 15.85 15.79 70.82
N GLY A 63 16.19 14.60 70.31
CA GLY A 63 15.24 13.49 70.20
C GLY A 63 15.88 12.28 69.55
N ASN A 64 16.17 11.24 70.34
CA ASN A 64 16.65 9.94 69.88
C ASN A 64 15.73 9.35 68.79
N GLY A 65 16.06 9.58 67.53
CA GLY A 65 15.39 8.97 66.39
C GLY A 65 16.46 8.52 65.40
N ARG A 66 16.92 7.28 65.55
CA ARG A 66 17.75 6.63 64.53
C ARG A 66 16.96 6.73 63.21
N GLU A 67 17.48 7.44 62.21
CA GLU A 67 16.91 7.47 60.86
C GLU A 67 16.90 6.04 60.32
N GLU A 68 15.79 5.33 60.53
CA GLU A 68 15.56 4.05 59.91
C GLU A 68 15.16 4.31 58.46
N GLY A 69 16.02 3.91 57.52
CA GLY A 69 15.73 4.04 56.09
C GLY A 69 14.37 3.42 55.75
N TRP A 70 13.66 4.04 54.81
CA TRP A 70 12.28 3.67 54.40
C TRP A 70 12.05 2.16 54.21
N LEU A 71 13.06 1.43 53.73
CA LEU A 71 13.03 -0.04 53.58
C LEU A 71 12.77 -0.75 54.92
N MET A 72 13.38 -0.29 56.00
CA MET A 72 13.16 -0.82 57.35
C MET A 72 11.78 -0.46 57.89
N GLN A 73 11.22 0.70 57.54
CA GLN A 73 9.84 1.04 57.89
C GLN A 73 8.83 0.15 57.17
N VAL A 74 9.02 -0.11 55.88
CA VAL A 74 8.16 -1.02 55.11
C VAL A 74 8.22 -2.45 55.65
N VAL A 75 9.43 -2.93 55.98
CA VAL A 75 9.62 -4.25 56.63
C VAL A 75 8.88 -4.33 57.96
N ARG A 76 8.97 -3.30 58.82
CA ARG A 76 8.23 -3.25 60.09
C ARG A 76 6.72 -3.27 59.89
N ILE A 77 6.20 -2.53 58.90
CA ILE A 77 4.76 -2.53 58.58
C ILE A 77 4.32 -3.93 58.14
N LEU A 78 5.09 -4.59 57.28
CA LEU A 78 4.79 -5.95 56.83
C LEU A 78 4.79 -6.96 57.99
N GLN A 79 5.72 -6.83 58.93
CA GLN A 79 5.79 -7.67 60.13
C GLN A 79 4.73 -7.33 61.18
N LEU A 80 4.25 -6.08 61.23
CA LEU A 80 3.11 -5.68 62.06
C LEU A 80 1.80 -6.31 61.57
N VAL A 81 1.61 -6.35 60.25
CA VAL A 81 0.42 -6.94 59.62
C VAL A 81 0.48 -8.46 59.63
N ASN A 82 1.68 -9.05 59.56
CA ASN A 82 1.88 -10.49 59.70
C ASN A 82 3.07 -10.80 60.63
N PRO A 83 2.82 -11.01 61.94
CA PRO A 83 3.86 -11.28 62.92
C PRO A 83 4.67 -12.56 62.67
N ALA A 84 4.13 -13.51 61.90
CA ALA A 84 4.82 -14.73 61.52
C ALA A 84 5.79 -14.53 60.34
N LEU A 85 5.81 -13.34 59.73
CA LEU A 85 6.66 -13.03 58.59
C LEU A 85 8.11 -12.81 59.03
N MET A 86 8.98 -13.73 58.62
CA MET A 86 10.42 -13.63 58.85
C MET A 86 10.99 -12.36 58.21
N ALA A 87 11.93 -11.70 58.88
CA ALA A 87 12.51 -10.42 58.42
C ALA A 87 13.09 -10.51 57.00
N LYS A 88 13.67 -11.66 56.64
CA LYS A 88 14.23 -11.91 55.30
C LYS A 88 13.13 -11.94 54.22
N GLU A 89 12.01 -12.61 54.49
CA GLU A 89 10.83 -12.62 53.61
C GLU A 89 10.25 -11.21 53.45
N ALA A 90 10.18 -10.46 54.55
CA ALA A 90 9.67 -9.09 54.57
C ALA A 90 10.55 -8.15 53.72
N ILE A 91 11.88 -8.30 53.77
CA ILE A 91 12.81 -7.53 52.94
C ILE A 91 12.64 -7.87 51.45
N ILE A 92 12.57 -9.17 51.11
CA ILE A 92 12.37 -9.60 49.71
C ILE A 92 11.06 -9.03 49.15
N ARG A 93 9.98 -9.08 49.93
CA ARG A 93 8.68 -8.49 49.58
C ARG A 93 8.74 -6.96 49.46
N ALA A 94 9.43 -6.28 50.37
CA ALA A 94 9.63 -4.83 50.32
C ALA A 94 10.41 -4.40 49.07
N MET A 95 11.45 -5.14 48.68
CA MET A 95 12.18 -4.88 47.44
C MET A 95 11.34 -5.16 46.19
N GLY A 96 10.49 -6.20 46.20
CA GLY A 96 9.56 -6.47 45.10
C GLY A 96 8.58 -5.32 44.85
N LEU A 97 8.08 -4.69 45.91
CA LEU A 97 7.18 -3.53 45.81
C LEU A 97 7.84 -2.30 45.16
N VAL A 98 9.16 -2.16 45.29
CA VAL A 98 9.94 -1.05 44.73
C VAL A 98 10.06 -1.19 43.21
N SER A 99 10.25 -2.42 42.74
CA SER A 99 10.26 -2.74 41.30
C SER A 99 8.92 -2.46 40.62
N ILE A 100 7.80 -2.54 41.35
CA ILE A 100 6.46 -2.24 40.82
C ILE A 100 6.19 -0.72 40.88
N SER A 101 6.70 -0.02 41.90
CA SER A 101 6.56 1.45 42.01
C SER A 101 7.34 2.24 40.95
N GLY A 102 8.27 1.58 40.24
CA GLY A 102 8.95 2.14 39.07
C GLY A 102 8.10 2.16 37.79
N GLN A 103 6.93 1.52 37.79
CA GLN A 103 5.94 1.72 36.74
C GLN A 103 5.21 3.03 37.01
N THR A 104 5.38 3.99 36.10
CA THR A 104 4.59 5.23 36.09
C THR A 104 3.11 4.90 36.18
N PRO A 105 2.34 5.60 37.03
CA PRO A 105 0.92 5.36 37.18
C PRO A 105 0.22 5.49 35.83
N HIS A 106 -0.54 4.46 35.49
CA HIS A 106 -1.35 4.30 34.29
C HIS A 106 -2.51 5.32 34.28
N GLY A 107 -2.18 6.61 34.21
CA GLY A 107 -3.12 7.72 34.33
C GLY A 107 -2.76 8.96 33.51
N GLU A 108 -1.61 8.97 32.82
CA GLU A 108 -1.38 9.92 31.75
C GLU A 108 -2.00 9.37 30.47
N MET A 109 -3.05 10.06 29.98
CA MET A 109 -3.66 9.85 28.67
C MET A 109 -2.54 9.62 27.64
N GLU A 110 -2.43 8.39 27.11
CA GLU A 110 -1.36 8.01 26.21
C GLU A 110 -1.57 8.74 24.87
N LYS A 111 -1.00 9.94 24.78
CA LYS A 111 -1.12 10.80 23.62
C LYS A 111 -0.05 10.40 22.62
N ILE A 112 -0.46 10.29 21.35
CA ILE A 112 0.46 10.00 20.26
C ILE A 112 1.54 11.09 20.23
N PRO A 113 2.83 10.71 20.24
CA PRO A 113 3.94 11.66 20.26
C PRO A 113 3.88 12.66 19.11
N LYS A 114 4.27 13.91 19.38
CA LYS A 114 4.20 15.00 18.39
C LYS A 114 5.08 14.75 17.16
N ASP A 115 6.22 14.08 17.33
CA ASP A 115 7.11 13.69 16.23
C ASP A 115 6.47 12.63 15.33
N VAL A 116 5.71 11.69 15.91
CA VAL A 116 4.91 10.72 15.15
C VAL A 116 3.82 11.43 14.36
N LEU A 117 3.06 12.33 15.00
CA LEU A 117 2.05 13.16 14.31
C LEU A 117 2.69 13.95 13.16
N SER A 118 3.80 14.64 13.40
CA SER A 118 4.54 15.38 12.37
C SER A 118 4.96 14.48 11.21
N SER A 119 5.49 13.29 11.50
CA SER A 119 5.90 12.33 10.46
C SER A 119 4.71 11.90 9.60
N ILE A 120 3.56 11.68 10.24
CA ILE A 120 2.34 11.27 9.55
C ILE A 120 1.80 12.40 8.66
N THR A 121 1.92 13.68 9.06
CA THR A 121 1.50 14.80 8.20
C THR A 121 2.27 14.90 6.88
N HIS A 122 3.48 14.34 6.82
CA HIS A 122 4.30 14.32 5.60
C HIS A 122 4.01 13.10 4.71
N ILE A 123 3.22 12.13 5.18
CA ILE A 123 2.78 11.01 4.34
C ILE A 123 1.79 11.56 3.30
N LYS A 124 1.98 11.15 2.04
CA LYS A 124 1.00 11.45 0.98
C LYS A 124 -0.39 10.97 1.43
N LYS A 125 -1.42 11.81 1.28
CA LYS A 125 -2.80 11.44 1.66
C LYS A 125 -3.20 10.09 1.05
N LEU A 126 -3.91 9.28 1.83
CA LEU A 126 -4.45 8.02 1.37
C LEU A 126 -5.46 8.29 0.25
N SER A 127 -5.41 7.50 -0.81
CA SER A 127 -6.24 7.58 -2.02
C SER A 127 -6.60 6.16 -2.49
N ASN A 128 -7.51 6.05 -3.45
CA ASN A 128 -7.94 4.75 -4.03
C ASN A 128 -6.83 3.96 -4.75
N SER A 129 -5.63 4.53 -4.92
CA SER A 129 -4.55 3.94 -5.70
C SER A 129 -3.24 3.75 -4.92
N ASN A 130 -3.11 4.30 -3.72
CA ASN A 130 -1.82 4.31 -3.01
C ASN A 130 -1.83 3.52 -1.70
N TRP A 131 -2.87 2.72 -1.40
CA TRP A 131 -2.91 1.90 -0.18
C TRP A 131 -1.61 1.12 0.08
N HIS A 132 -1.05 0.50 -0.97
CA HIS A 132 0.16 -0.32 -0.88
C HIS A 132 1.45 0.47 -0.58
N THR A 133 1.49 1.77 -0.82
CA THR A 133 2.60 2.65 -0.41
C THR A 133 2.29 3.33 0.91
N TRP A 134 1.03 3.71 1.11
CA TRP A 134 0.56 4.40 2.30
C TRP A 134 0.64 3.51 3.55
N GLU A 135 0.12 2.28 3.49
CA GLU A 135 0.01 1.40 4.66
C GLU A 135 1.36 1.10 5.32
N PRO A 136 2.41 0.67 4.57
CA PRO A 136 3.71 0.41 5.19
C PRO A 136 4.31 1.66 5.82
N THR A 137 4.18 2.82 5.18
CA THR A 137 4.70 4.09 5.70
C THR A 137 3.95 4.53 6.95
N PHE A 138 2.62 4.46 6.94
CA PHE A 138 1.76 4.79 8.07
C PHE A 138 2.05 3.89 9.28
N ILE A 139 2.09 2.57 9.07
CA ILE A 139 2.40 1.59 10.12
C ILE A 139 3.83 1.80 10.66
N ASN A 140 4.80 2.10 9.79
CA ASN A 140 6.17 2.39 10.21
C ASN A 140 6.26 3.62 11.13
N CYS A 141 5.46 4.67 10.87
CA CYS A 141 5.37 5.81 11.79
C CYS A 141 4.77 5.41 13.14
N LEU A 142 3.78 4.51 13.15
CA LEU A 142 3.11 4.05 14.35
C LEU A 142 3.89 3.05 15.19
N GLN A 143 4.95 2.42 14.66
CA GLN A 143 5.78 1.45 15.42
C GLN A 143 6.38 2.02 16.72
N ARG A 144 6.50 3.35 16.83
CA ARG A 144 7.00 4.03 18.03
C ARG A 144 5.95 4.24 19.11
N VAL A 145 4.68 4.00 18.79
CA VAL A 145 3.55 4.11 19.74
C VAL A 145 3.23 2.73 20.24
N HIS A 146 3.34 2.53 21.54
CA HIS A 146 3.07 1.23 22.17
C HIS A 146 1.64 0.77 21.83
N ASN A 147 1.50 -0.51 21.48
CA ASN A 147 0.24 -1.18 21.14
C ASN A 147 -0.57 -0.62 19.95
N ALA A 148 -0.16 0.48 19.32
CA ALA A 148 -0.95 1.12 18.26
C ALA A 148 -1.16 0.21 17.03
N LYS A 149 -0.11 -0.51 16.62
CA LYS A 149 -0.18 -1.44 15.48
C LYS A 149 -1.06 -2.64 15.81
N GLU A 150 -0.89 -3.20 17.01
CA GLU A 150 -1.61 -4.35 17.51
C GLU A 150 -3.10 -4.04 17.69
N ILE A 151 -3.44 -2.85 18.19
CA ILE A 151 -4.80 -2.32 18.25
C ILE A 151 -5.37 -2.16 16.83
N LEU A 152 -4.66 -1.50 15.90
CA LEU A 152 -5.14 -1.33 14.51
C LEU A 152 -5.36 -2.66 13.78
N TYR A 153 -4.54 -3.67 14.06
CA TYR A 153 -4.69 -4.99 13.47
C TYR A 153 -5.74 -5.85 14.19
N GLY A 154 -6.33 -5.35 15.28
CA GLY A 154 -7.32 -6.07 16.09
C GLY A 154 -6.73 -7.23 16.89
N ILE A 155 -5.42 -7.24 17.10
CA ILE A 155 -4.72 -8.24 17.93
C ILE A 155 -5.03 -7.97 19.41
N ILE A 156 -5.00 -6.69 19.80
CA ILE A 156 -5.46 -6.22 21.12
C ILE A 156 -6.90 -5.74 20.95
N ALA A 157 -7.84 -6.48 21.55
CA ALA A 157 -9.27 -6.25 21.41
C ALA A 157 -9.83 -5.36 22.55
N PRO A 158 -10.95 -4.66 22.31
CA PRO A 158 -11.66 -3.95 23.37
C PRO A 158 -11.97 -4.87 24.56
N GLY A 159 -11.74 -4.38 25.78
CA GLY A 159 -11.93 -5.15 27.02
C GLY A 159 -10.69 -5.92 27.49
N SER A 160 -9.60 -5.95 26.73
CA SER A 160 -8.31 -6.45 27.22
C SER A 160 -7.60 -5.41 28.11
N GLU A 161 -6.75 -5.86 29.03
CA GLU A 161 -5.95 -4.98 29.90
C GLU A 161 -4.98 -4.09 29.12
N GLU A 162 -4.50 -4.58 27.97
CA GLU A 162 -3.57 -3.85 27.09
C GLU A 162 -4.28 -2.89 26.13
N TYR A 163 -5.62 -2.89 26.08
CA TYR A 163 -6.39 -2.05 25.19
C TYR A 163 -6.55 -0.64 25.75
N ASN A 164 -6.14 0.35 24.95
CA ASN A 164 -6.26 1.75 25.28
C ASN A 164 -7.32 2.42 24.38
N GLU A 165 -8.48 2.75 24.96
CA GLU A 165 -9.62 3.37 24.25
C GLU A 165 -9.29 4.77 23.71
N ASP A 166 -8.53 5.57 24.47
CA ASP A 166 -8.13 6.91 24.04
C ASP A 166 -7.14 6.85 22.87
N LEU A 167 -6.23 5.87 22.89
CA LEU A 167 -5.33 5.60 21.78
C LEU A 167 -6.11 5.15 20.54
N ASP A 168 -7.09 4.25 20.66
CA ASP A 168 -7.91 3.81 19.54
C ASP A 168 -8.70 4.98 18.92
N LYS A 169 -9.30 5.85 19.74
CA LYS A 169 -9.95 7.10 19.27
C LYS A 169 -8.97 8.01 18.54
N ALA A 170 -7.75 8.17 19.06
CA ALA A 170 -6.71 8.97 18.41
C ALA A 170 -6.28 8.37 17.06
N LEU A 171 -6.19 7.04 16.97
CA LEU A 171 -5.89 6.32 15.73
C LEU A 171 -6.99 6.49 14.67
N VAL A 172 -8.26 6.44 15.08
CA VAL A 172 -9.41 6.74 14.20
C VAL A 172 -9.28 8.15 13.63
N GLY A 173 -9.06 9.15 14.48
CA GLY A 173 -8.88 10.54 14.06
C GLY A 173 -7.70 10.72 13.11
N LEU A 174 -6.61 9.99 13.34
CA LEU A 174 -5.42 9.99 12.48
C LEU A 174 -5.68 9.40 11.11
N ILE A 175 -6.38 8.26 11.03
CA ILE A 175 -6.75 7.65 9.75
C ILE A 175 -7.60 8.63 8.94
N HIS A 176 -8.64 9.20 9.55
CA HIS A 176 -9.49 10.22 8.89
C HIS A 176 -8.68 11.44 8.43
N ALA A 177 -7.76 11.92 9.25
CA ALA A 177 -6.89 13.03 8.89
C ALA A 177 -5.95 12.67 7.73
N CYS A 178 -5.60 11.40 7.52
CA CYS A 178 -4.74 10.96 6.44
C CYS A 178 -5.48 10.73 5.12
N CYS A 179 -6.80 10.62 5.14
CA CYS A 179 -7.61 10.43 3.93
C CYS A 179 -7.58 11.64 3.01
N ASP A 180 -7.51 11.38 1.70
CA ASP A 180 -7.78 12.37 0.67
C ASP A 180 -9.29 12.54 0.54
N ASN A 181 -9.79 13.70 0.96
CA ASN A 181 -11.20 14.06 0.93
C ASN A 181 -11.51 15.02 -0.23
N SER A 182 -10.67 15.02 -1.27
CA SER A 182 -10.97 15.74 -2.51
C SER A 182 -12.23 15.16 -3.18
N PRO A 183 -12.97 15.97 -3.96
CA PRO A 183 -14.19 15.51 -4.63
C PRO A 183 -13.98 14.29 -5.55
N ASP A 184 -12.76 14.11 -6.05
CA ASP A 184 -12.37 13.02 -6.95
C ASP A 184 -12.00 11.74 -6.19
N SER A 185 -11.91 11.79 -4.86
CA SER A 185 -11.56 10.67 -4.00
C SER A 185 -12.81 10.01 -3.43
N CYS A 186 -13.03 8.73 -3.75
CA CYS A 186 -14.12 7.94 -3.16
C CYS A 186 -13.81 7.42 -1.76
N ILE A 187 -12.70 7.84 -1.11
CA ILE A 187 -12.30 7.28 0.18
C ILE A 187 -13.33 7.50 1.27
N ASP A 188 -14.03 8.63 1.23
CA ASP A 188 -15.07 8.94 2.21
C ASP A 188 -16.15 7.86 2.26
N THR A 189 -16.41 7.16 1.15
CA THR A 189 -17.37 6.04 1.12
C THR A 189 -16.94 4.86 2.00
N TYR A 190 -15.65 4.72 2.29
CA TYR A 190 -15.09 3.64 3.09
C TYR A 190 -14.85 4.04 4.55
N THR A 191 -14.81 5.34 4.83
CA THR A 191 -14.56 5.88 6.18
C THR A 191 -15.85 6.14 6.96
N VAL A 192 -17.00 6.18 6.27
CA VAL A 192 -18.32 6.29 6.90
C VAL A 192 -18.59 5.12 7.85
N ARG A 193 -19.08 5.48 9.03
CA ARG A 193 -19.52 4.55 10.08
C ARG A 193 -20.75 3.77 9.61
N GLY A 194 -20.78 2.46 9.89
CA GLY A 194 -21.95 1.62 9.58
C GLY A 194 -23.17 2.04 10.41
N ALA A 195 -24.37 1.84 9.87
CA ALA A 195 -25.62 2.19 10.55
C ALA A 195 -25.86 1.35 11.82
N ASP A 196 -25.20 0.20 11.90
CA ASP A 196 -25.21 -0.83 12.93
C ASP A 196 -24.02 -0.76 13.90
N GLU A 197 -23.08 0.16 13.68
CA GLU A 197 -21.91 0.33 14.55
C GLU A 197 -22.20 1.32 15.67
N GLU A 198 -22.12 0.92 16.95
CA GLU A 198 -22.28 1.81 18.11
C GLU A 198 -21.09 2.74 18.36
N VAL A 199 -19.88 2.31 18.00
CA VAL A 199 -18.64 3.10 18.03
C VAL A 199 -17.76 2.65 16.87
N GLN A 200 -17.14 3.58 16.15
CA GLN A 200 -16.16 3.24 15.12
C GLN A 200 -14.80 2.98 15.79
N LEU A 201 -14.42 1.72 15.90
CA LEU A 201 -13.10 1.31 16.37
C LEU A 201 -12.04 1.52 15.29
N GLY A 202 -10.80 1.84 15.68
CA GLY A 202 -9.69 2.04 14.75
C GLY A 202 -9.39 0.77 13.96
N SER A 203 -9.44 -0.38 14.61
CA SER A 203 -9.28 -1.69 13.96
C SER A 203 -10.33 -1.96 12.89
N MET A 204 -11.58 -1.58 13.14
CA MET A 204 -12.70 -1.78 12.23
C MET A 204 -12.59 -0.86 11.01
N LEU A 205 -12.29 0.42 11.23
CA LEU A 205 -12.03 1.37 10.15
C LEU A 205 -10.84 0.92 9.29
N TYR A 206 -9.74 0.52 9.93
CA TYR A 206 -8.55 0.02 9.25
C TYR A 206 -8.85 -1.23 8.41
N ALA A 207 -9.59 -2.19 8.96
CA ALA A 207 -10.01 -3.39 8.24
C ALA A 207 -10.92 -3.10 7.05
N LYS A 208 -11.88 -2.16 7.19
CA LYS A 208 -12.73 -1.69 6.09
C LYS A 208 -11.91 -1.10 4.95
N LEU A 209 -11.02 -0.17 5.26
CA LEU A 209 -10.12 0.46 4.28
C LEU A 209 -9.23 -0.58 3.59
N LYS A 210 -8.58 -1.46 4.38
CA LYS A 210 -7.75 -2.53 3.85
C LYS A 210 -8.54 -3.41 2.89
N LYS A 211 -9.74 -3.87 3.27
CA LYS A 211 -10.59 -4.72 2.43
C LYS A 211 -11.00 -4.02 1.13
N ALA A 212 -11.51 -2.79 1.21
CA ALA A 212 -11.99 -2.06 0.04
C ALA A 212 -10.84 -1.73 -0.94
N LEU A 213 -9.73 -1.24 -0.43
CA LEU A 213 -8.62 -0.75 -1.24
C LEU A 213 -7.79 -1.90 -1.82
N THR A 214 -7.67 -3.03 -1.12
CA THR A 214 -7.04 -4.24 -1.68
C THR A 214 -7.92 -4.95 -2.70
N LEU A 215 -9.25 -4.91 -2.54
CA LEU A 215 -10.18 -5.41 -3.56
C LEU A 215 -10.08 -4.58 -4.84
N ASN A 216 -10.00 -3.26 -4.72
CA ASN A 216 -9.82 -2.35 -5.85
C ASN A 216 -8.53 -2.70 -6.64
N ASP A 217 -7.43 -2.96 -5.93
CA ASP A 217 -6.19 -3.43 -6.56
C ASP A 217 -6.37 -4.78 -7.26
N ALA A 218 -7.12 -5.72 -6.67
CA ALA A 218 -7.40 -7.01 -7.31
C ALA A 218 -8.23 -6.86 -8.59
N VAL A 219 -9.25 -5.99 -8.57
CA VAL A 219 -10.07 -5.66 -9.75
C VAL A 219 -9.23 -4.98 -10.83
N LYS A 220 -8.40 -4.00 -10.47
CA LYS A 220 -7.46 -3.37 -11.41
C LYS A 220 -6.50 -4.38 -12.02
N ARG A 221 -6.00 -5.34 -11.24
CA ARG A 221 -5.14 -6.42 -11.75
C ARG A 221 -5.87 -7.32 -12.74
N ALA A 222 -7.11 -7.72 -12.43
CA ALA A 222 -7.92 -8.50 -13.35
C ALA A 222 -8.16 -7.72 -14.66
N GLY A 223 -8.50 -6.43 -14.56
CA GLY A 223 -8.65 -5.55 -15.71
C GLY A 223 -7.38 -5.41 -16.56
N LEU A 224 -6.19 -5.32 -15.95
CA LEU A 224 -4.92 -5.33 -16.68
C LEU A 224 -4.68 -6.66 -17.40
N GLN A 225 -5.04 -7.78 -16.79
CA GLN A 225 -4.91 -9.09 -17.40
C GLN A 225 -5.87 -9.25 -18.59
N ASP A 226 -7.11 -8.79 -18.46
CA ASP A 226 -8.07 -8.74 -19.56
C ASP A 226 -7.57 -7.80 -20.68
N HIS A 227 -7.00 -6.65 -20.33
CA HIS A 227 -6.42 -5.73 -21.31
C HIS A 227 -5.31 -6.41 -22.10
N ILE A 228 -4.38 -7.13 -21.46
CA ILE A 228 -3.32 -7.90 -22.17
C ILE A 228 -3.93 -8.84 -23.22
N HIS A 229 -5.05 -9.50 -22.90
CA HIS A 229 -5.73 -10.40 -23.84
C HIS A 229 -6.47 -9.67 -24.97
N MET A 230 -6.84 -8.40 -24.79
CA MET A 230 -7.52 -7.58 -25.78
C MET A 230 -6.57 -6.75 -26.67
N VAL A 231 -5.31 -6.58 -26.27
CA VAL A 231 -4.33 -5.84 -27.06
C VAL A 231 -4.21 -6.46 -28.46
N CYS A 232 -4.31 -5.62 -29.49
CA CYS A 232 -4.15 -6.06 -30.88
C CYS A 232 -3.45 -5.02 -31.74
N LEU A 233 -2.91 -5.47 -32.87
CA LEU A 233 -2.24 -4.61 -33.83
C LEU A 233 -3.26 -3.87 -34.70
N HIS A 234 -3.37 -2.55 -34.52
CA HIS A 234 -4.22 -1.70 -35.35
C HIS A 234 -3.44 -1.07 -36.51
N ASN A 235 -3.99 -1.13 -37.73
CA ASN A 235 -3.42 -0.47 -38.93
C ASN A 235 -1.93 -0.74 -39.16
N ARG A 236 -1.44 -1.91 -38.75
CA ARG A 236 -0.02 -2.29 -38.77
C ARG A 236 0.90 -1.33 -38.02
N ASP A 237 0.39 -0.60 -37.03
CA ASP A 237 1.17 0.39 -36.30
C ASP A 237 1.85 -0.21 -35.07
N ILE A 238 3.09 -0.67 -35.24
CA ILE A 238 3.86 -1.31 -34.17
C ILE A 238 4.23 -0.32 -33.07
N VAL A 239 4.41 0.97 -33.42
CA VAL A 239 4.79 2.00 -32.45
C VAL A 239 3.65 2.27 -31.49
N ARG A 240 2.42 2.31 -32.00
CA ARG A 240 1.22 2.41 -31.16
C ARG A 240 1.08 1.19 -30.26
N LEU A 241 1.22 -0.02 -30.81
CA LEU A 241 1.18 -1.26 -30.03
C LEU A 241 2.24 -1.28 -28.93
N GLY A 242 3.48 -0.85 -29.22
CA GLY A 242 4.56 -0.73 -28.23
C GLY A 242 4.19 0.18 -27.07
N LYS A 243 3.67 1.38 -27.36
CA LYS A 243 3.21 2.34 -26.34
C LYS A 243 2.10 1.77 -25.45
N GLU A 244 1.16 1.04 -26.04
CA GLU A 244 0.07 0.41 -25.28
C GLU A 244 0.61 -0.68 -24.34
N LEU A 245 1.51 -1.53 -24.81
CA LEU A 245 2.18 -2.53 -23.98
C LEU A 245 3.05 -1.89 -22.88
N ASP A 246 3.75 -0.79 -23.17
CA ASP A 246 4.49 -0.02 -22.17
C ASP A 246 3.56 0.52 -21.09
N SER A 247 2.42 1.10 -21.48
CA SER A 247 1.42 1.62 -20.54
C SER A 247 0.92 0.53 -19.59
N ILE A 248 0.50 -0.62 -20.13
CA ILE A 248 -0.02 -1.75 -19.33
C ILE A 248 1.04 -2.25 -18.33
N TRP A 249 2.29 -2.39 -18.75
CA TRP A 249 3.38 -2.83 -17.87
C TRP A 249 3.73 -1.79 -16.81
N ASN A 250 3.68 -0.51 -17.15
CA ASN A 250 3.84 0.57 -16.18
C ASN A 250 2.71 0.56 -15.15
N ASP A 251 1.45 0.42 -15.58
CA ASP A 251 0.29 0.34 -14.68
C ASP A 251 0.40 -0.87 -13.73
N ALA A 252 0.85 -2.02 -14.23
CA ALA A 252 1.12 -3.19 -13.42
C ALA A 252 2.23 -2.96 -12.38
N ALA A 253 3.31 -2.25 -12.77
CA ALA A 253 4.41 -1.91 -11.87
C ALA A 253 3.96 -0.98 -10.74
N HIS A 254 3.04 -0.03 -11.02
CA HIS A 254 2.42 0.81 -9.99
C HIS A 254 1.59 -0.01 -8.98
N LEU A 255 1.06 -1.17 -9.39
CA LEU A 255 0.39 -2.13 -8.50
C LEU A 255 1.36 -3.12 -7.84
N ARG A 256 2.68 -2.86 -7.90
CA ARG A 256 3.78 -3.76 -7.47
C ARG A 256 3.72 -5.16 -8.08
N LYS A 257 3.04 -5.34 -9.21
CA LYS A 257 3.08 -6.57 -9.99
C LYS A 257 4.19 -6.42 -11.02
N ARG A 258 5.18 -7.31 -10.93
CA ARG A 258 6.17 -7.46 -11.98
C ARG A 258 5.59 -8.44 -13.00
N PHE A 259 4.95 -7.93 -14.04
CA PHE A 259 4.68 -8.75 -15.22
C PHE A 259 6.00 -9.12 -15.88
N ASP A 260 6.04 -10.36 -16.36
CA ASP A 260 7.23 -10.91 -16.98
C ASP A 260 7.54 -10.17 -18.29
N LYS A 261 8.83 -9.92 -18.54
CA LYS A 261 9.28 -9.38 -19.83
C LYS A 261 9.04 -10.38 -20.95
N ASP A 262 9.12 -11.68 -20.65
CA ASP A 262 8.81 -12.73 -21.62
C ASP A 262 7.32 -12.76 -21.98
N LEU A 263 6.44 -12.49 -21.01
CA LEU A 263 5.02 -12.29 -21.29
C LEU A 263 4.81 -11.10 -22.24
N LYS A 264 5.51 -9.98 -22.01
CA LYS A 264 5.41 -8.79 -22.87
C LYS A 264 5.83 -9.08 -24.31
N LYS A 265 6.94 -9.81 -24.47
CA LYS A 265 7.45 -10.29 -25.76
C LYS A 265 6.45 -11.25 -26.43
N SER A 266 5.90 -12.20 -25.67
CA SER A 266 4.89 -13.14 -26.17
C SER A 266 3.64 -12.43 -26.66
N THR A 267 3.13 -11.45 -25.91
CA THR A 267 1.99 -10.61 -26.33
C THR A 267 2.31 -9.85 -27.61
N LEU A 268 3.49 -9.20 -27.71
CA LEU A 268 3.93 -8.52 -28.94
C LEU A 268 3.91 -9.47 -30.16
N TYR A 269 4.47 -10.67 -30.01
CA TYR A 269 4.46 -11.68 -31.07
C TYR A 269 3.06 -12.17 -31.41
N HIS A 270 2.22 -12.41 -30.40
CA HIS A 270 0.84 -12.82 -30.64
C HIS A 270 0.06 -11.79 -31.45
N CYS A 271 0.13 -10.51 -31.07
CA CYS A 271 -0.56 -9.41 -31.76
C CYS A 271 -0.08 -9.19 -33.21
N THR A 272 1.14 -9.62 -33.53
CA THR A 272 1.79 -9.35 -34.84
C THR A 272 1.89 -10.59 -35.73
N ALA A 273 1.75 -11.81 -35.18
CA ALA A 273 1.93 -13.07 -35.91
C ALA A 273 0.92 -13.28 -37.04
N GLN A 274 -0.29 -12.72 -36.91
CA GLN A 274 -1.33 -12.86 -37.94
C GLN A 274 -1.23 -11.82 -39.06
N ASP A 275 -0.40 -10.79 -38.91
CA ASP A 275 -0.22 -9.80 -39.96
C ASP A 275 0.91 -10.23 -40.92
N TRP A 276 0.55 -10.44 -42.18
CA TRP A 276 1.49 -10.90 -43.21
C TRP A 276 2.70 -9.98 -43.40
N PHE A 277 2.58 -8.68 -43.08
CA PHE A 277 3.70 -7.76 -43.19
C PHE A 277 4.75 -8.06 -42.12
N TYR A 278 4.37 -8.53 -40.94
CA TYR A 278 5.30 -8.82 -39.83
C TYR A 278 5.68 -10.31 -39.71
N ALA A 279 4.82 -11.24 -40.13
CA ALA A 279 5.00 -12.69 -39.98
C ALA A 279 6.42 -13.19 -40.26
N ASN A 280 6.97 -12.92 -41.45
CA ASN A 280 8.31 -13.39 -41.83
C ASN A 280 9.44 -12.86 -40.90
N THR A 281 9.27 -11.65 -40.33
CA THR A 281 10.28 -11.10 -39.42
C THR A 281 10.17 -11.71 -38.04
N ILE A 282 8.96 -12.04 -37.60
CA ILE A 282 8.76 -12.77 -36.33
C ILE A 282 9.36 -14.16 -36.43
N ASP A 283 9.12 -14.87 -37.53
CA ASP A 283 9.70 -16.20 -37.74
C ASP A 283 11.23 -16.13 -37.77
N ALA A 284 11.79 -15.15 -38.48
CA ALA A 284 13.23 -14.91 -38.49
C ALA A 284 13.78 -14.59 -37.08
N LEU A 285 13.09 -13.77 -36.28
CA LEU A 285 13.48 -13.48 -34.89
C LEU A 285 13.46 -14.75 -34.03
N LYS A 286 12.39 -15.55 -34.11
CA LYS A 286 12.26 -16.80 -33.35
C LYS A 286 13.35 -17.81 -33.72
N THR A 287 13.68 -17.94 -35.00
CA THR A 287 14.69 -18.89 -35.48
C THR A 287 16.11 -18.42 -35.22
N ALA A 288 16.42 -17.16 -35.50
CA ALA A 288 17.80 -16.65 -35.42
C ALA A 288 18.19 -16.20 -34.00
N LYS A 289 17.22 -15.73 -33.20
CA LYS A 289 17.43 -15.19 -31.85
C LYS A 289 16.27 -15.55 -30.91
N PRO A 290 16.11 -16.84 -30.54
CA PRO A 290 15.04 -17.27 -29.63
C PRO A 290 15.07 -16.53 -28.28
N ASP A 291 16.27 -16.18 -27.81
CA ASP A 291 16.51 -15.50 -26.54
C ASP A 291 16.47 -13.96 -26.65
N CYS A 292 15.98 -13.40 -27.77
CA CYS A 292 15.88 -11.95 -27.88
C CYS A 292 14.96 -11.36 -26.80
N GLU A 293 15.35 -10.21 -26.28
CA GLU A 293 14.59 -9.43 -25.31
C GLU A 293 13.45 -8.67 -26.00
N TYR A 294 12.45 -8.27 -25.22
CA TYR A 294 11.30 -7.48 -25.72
C TYR A 294 11.75 -6.25 -26.52
N ASP A 295 12.72 -5.48 -25.99
CA ASP A 295 13.16 -4.23 -26.61
C ASP A 295 13.80 -4.48 -27.99
N GLU A 296 14.59 -5.55 -28.13
CA GLU A 296 15.21 -5.94 -29.40
C GLU A 296 14.16 -6.38 -30.43
N ALA A 297 13.21 -7.21 -30.01
CA ALA A 297 12.11 -7.66 -30.85
C ALA A 297 11.25 -6.47 -31.33
N TYR A 298 10.88 -5.58 -30.40
CA TYR A 298 10.13 -4.36 -30.69
C TYR A 298 10.86 -3.46 -31.68
N HIS A 299 12.15 -3.17 -31.45
CA HIS A 299 12.94 -2.31 -32.33
C HIS A 299 13.08 -2.90 -33.74
N THR A 300 13.22 -4.21 -33.85
CA THR A 300 13.29 -4.90 -35.16
C THR A 300 11.98 -4.72 -35.94
N LEU A 301 10.83 -4.89 -35.29
CA LEU A 301 9.52 -4.70 -35.92
C LEU A 301 9.25 -3.22 -36.24
N ALA A 302 9.66 -2.30 -35.37
CA ALA A 302 9.59 -0.84 -35.60
C ALA A 302 10.41 -0.41 -36.82
N LYS A 303 11.63 -0.93 -36.94
CA LYS A 303 12.48 -0.70 -38.10
C LYS A 303 11.83 -1.23 -39.38
N LYS A 304 11.23 -2.43 -39.35
CA LYS A 304 10.51 -2.99 -40.50
C LYS A 304 9.36 -2.07 -40.95
N GLN A 305 8.58 -1.53 -40.02
CA GLN A 305 7.51 -0.58 -40.34
C GLN A 305 8.08 0.67 -41.03
N GLN A 306 9.19 1.21 -40.52
CA GLN A 306 9.88 2.37 -41.10
C GLN A 306 10.37 2.08 -42.53
N ASP A 307 11.04 0.96 -42.74
CA ASP A 307 11.55 0.54 -44.05
C ASP A 307 10.40 0.35 -45.06
N GLY A 308 9.27 -0.21 -44.61
CA GLY A 308 8.04 -0.35 -45.40
C GLY A 308 7.46 0.99 -45.83
N LYS A 309 7.43 2.00 -44.94
CA LYS A 309 6.99 3.36 -45.27
C LYS A 309 7.89 4.02 -46.30
N ILE A 310 9.21 3.94 -46.11
CA ILE A 310 10.20 4.50 -47.04
C ILE A 310 10.06 3.86 -48.43
N SER A 311 9.98 2.53 -48.50
CA SER A 311 9.79 1.79 -49.75
C SER A 311 8.48 2.19 -50.46
N GLY A 312 7.40 2.35 -49.69
CA GLY A 312 6.11 2.85 -50.21
C GLY A 312 6.22 4.26 -50.81
N HIS A 313 6.92 5.18 -50.13
CA HIS A 313 7.15 6.54 -50.63
C HIS A 313 7.99 6.56 -51.89
N ILE A 314 9.10 5.81 -51.95
CA ILE A 314 9.95 5.72 -53.14
C ILE A 314 9.14 5.18 -54.33
N ARG A 315 8.36 4.11 -54.12
CA ARG A 315 7.50 3.54 -55.17
C ARG A 315 6.41 4.52 -55.61
N GLY A 316 5.84 5.29 -54.68
CA GLY A 316 4.88 6.34 -54.98
C GLY A 316 5.50 7.46 -55.83
N ALA A 317 6.66 7.98 -55.41
CA ALA A 317 7.39 9.03 -56.11
C ALA A 317 7.82 8.58 -57.52
N ALA A 318 8.33 7.36 -57.67
CA ALA A 318 8.70 6.80 -58.97
C ALA A 318 7.50 6.73 -59.93
N ARG A 319 6.29 6.37 -59.45
CA ARG A 319 5.08 6.37 -60.27
C ARG A 319 4.69 7.79 -60.72
N VAL A 320 4.86 8.80 -59.87
CA VAL A 320 4.57 10.20 -60.21
C VAL A 320 5.56 10.72 -61.23
N ALA A 321 6.85 10.44 -61.07
CA ALA A 321 7.89 10.85 -62.01
C ALA A 321 7.68 10.25 -63.42
N VAL A 322 7.40 8.95 -63.51
CA VAL A 322 7.10 8.28 -64.79
C VAL A 322 5.84 8.84 -65.45
N SER A 323 4.82 9.23 -64.66
CA SER A 323 3.61 9.86 -65.21
C SER A 323 3.82 11.29 -65.69
N ALA A 324 4.86 11.99 -65.21
CA ALA A 324 5.19 13.36 -65.61
C ALA A 324 6.14 13.43 -66.83
N GLU A 325 6.99 12.41 -67.02
CA GLU A 325 7.89 12.31 -68.17
C GLU A 325 7.19 11.78 -69.44
N GLN A 326 6.09 11.05 -69.29
CA GLN A 326 5.19 10.71 -70.40
C GLN A 326 4.16 11.82 -70.61
N GLY A 327 4.63 12.97 -71.12
CA GLY A 327 3.76 14.04 -71.59
C GLY A 327 2.80 13.57 -72.68
N ASP A 328 1.52 13.89 -72.49
CA ASP A 328 0.36 14.04 -73.40
C ASP A 328 0.09 13.09 -74.58
N ASN A 329 0.97 12.18 -75.00
CA ASN A 329 0.82 11.51 -76.30
C ASN A 329 1.00 9.99 -76.32
N ASN A 330 1.09 9.31 -75.18
CA ASN A 330 1.07 7.84 -75.18
C ASN A 330 0.11 7.31 -74.11
N GLN A 331 -1.05 6.84 -74.58
CA GLN A 331 -1.92 5.93 -73.84
C GLN A 331 -1.17 4.60 -73.59
N ALA A 332 -0.26 4.60 -72.63
CA ALA A 332 0.09 3.36 -71.96
C ALA A 332 -1.16 2.95 -71.18
N GLU A 333 -1.73 1.80 -71.53
CA GLU A 333 -2.90 1.19 -70.88
C GLU A 333 -2.70 1.12 -69.37
N GLN A 334 -3.07 2.20 -68.67
CA GLN A 334 -3.32 2.13 -67.24
C GLN A 334 -4.59 1.30 -67.09
N GLY A 335 -4.40 0.03 -66.73
CA GLY A 335 -5.52 -0.85 -66.36
C GLY A 335 -6.47 -0.11 -65.40
N PRO A 336 -7.80 -0.27 -65.56
CA PRO A 336 -8.79 0.61 -64.96
C PRO A 336 -8.63 0.71 -63.45
N ARG A 337 -8.16 1.86 -62.96
CA ARG A 337 -8.07 2.19 -61.54
C ARG A 337 -9.44 2.60 -60.98
N GLY A 338 -10.35 1.64 -60.82
CA GLY A 338 -11.53 1.77 -59.95
C GLY A 338 -11.28 1.09 -58.60
N ARG A 339 -12.11 1.37 -57.59
CA ARG A 339 -12.10 0.57 -56.35
C ARG A 339 -12.68 -0.80 -56.67
N CYS A 340 -11.92 -1.86 -56.43
CA CYS A 340 -12.48 -3.20 -56.34
C CYS A 340 -13.38 -3.27 -55.11
N ASP A 341 -14.50 -3.97 -55.22
CA ASP A 341 -15.38 -4.26 -54.09
C ASP A 341 -14.57 -5.05 -53.04
N PRO A 342 -14.43 -4.56 -51.79
CA PRO A 342 -13.74 -5.30 -50.74
C PRO A 342 -14.33 -6.70 -50.49
N CYS A 343 -15.62 -6.88 -50.79
CA CYS A 343 -16.33 -8.14 -50.63
C CYS A 343 -16.18 -9.07 -51.86
N ASN A 344 -15.68 -8.57 -52.99
CA ASN A 344 -15.42 -9.38 -54.18
C ASN A 344 -14.23 -8.84 -54.99
N PRO A 345 -12.98 -9.13 -54.57
CA PRO A 345 -11.76 -8.59 -55.18
C PRO A 345 -11.57 -8.99 -56.65
N SER A 346 -12.24 -10.06 -57.09
CA SER A 346 -12.17 -10.61 -58.45
C SER A 346 -13.08 -9.87 -59.44
N ALA A 347 -14.01 -9.05 -58.94
CA ALA A 347 -14.92 -8.30 -59.80
C ALA A 347 -14.18 -7.12 -60.48
N PRO A 348 -14.47 -6.82 -61.76
CA PRO A 348 -13.84 -5.71 -62.44
C PRO A 348 -14.11 -4.38 -61.73
N PRO A 349 -13.11 -3.49 -61.62
CA PRO A 349 -13.28 -2.19 -60.99
C PRO A 349 -14.37 -1.35 -61.69
N LYS A 350 -15.20 -0.67 -60.90
CA LYS A 350 -16.30 0.19 -61.37
C LYS A 350 -15.92 1.67 -61.36
N CYS A 351 -16.45 2.43 -62.32
CA CYS A 351 -16.30 3.88 -62.42
C CYS A 351 -17.06 4.61 -61.29
N TYR A 352 -16.45 5.61 -60.64
CA TYR A 352 -17.10 6.36 -59.55
C TYR A 352 -18.27 7.24 -60.02
N THR A 353 -18.33 7.61 -61.30
CA THR A 353 -19.35 8.53 -61.83
C THR A 353 -20.60 7.82 -62.31
N CYS A 354 -20.46 6.70 -63.03
CA CYS A 354 -21.61 6.00 -63.62
C CYS A 354 -21.80 4.56 -63.11
N GLY A 355 -20.90 4.04 -62.27
CA GLY A 355 -20.94 2.66 -61.79
C GLY A 355 -20.64 1.58 -62.84
N GLY A 356 -20.37 1.97 -64.09
CA GLY A 356 -20.05 1.05 -65.18
C GLY A 356 -18.68 0.38 -65.01
N PRO A 357 -18.51 -0.87 -65.50
CA PRO A 357 -17.26 -1.60 -65.38
C PRO A 357 -16.18 -1.05 -66.34
N ASN A 358 -14.91 -1.41 -66.06
CA ASN A 358 -13.77 -1.32 -66.98
C ASN A 358 -13.37 0.08 -67.49
N HIS A 359 -13.77 1.14 -66.79
CA HIS A 359 -13.23 2.48 -67.06
C HIS A 359 -13.13 3.30 -65.77
N ILE A 360 -12.23 4.28 -65.79
CA ILE A 360 -12.06 5.24 -64.69
C ILE A 360 -12.91 6.49 -64.93
N THR A 361 -13.21 7.23 -63.87
CA THR A 361 -13.99 8.49 -63.89
C THR A 361 -13.53 9.46 -64.98
N HIS A 362 -12.22 9.56 -65.20
CA HIS A 362 -11.64 10.42 -66.22
C HIS A 362 -12.09 10.09 -67.65
N ASN A 363 -12.37 8.82 -67.94
CA ASN A 363 -12.79 8.34 -69.27
C ASN A 363 -14.30 8.07 -69.33
N CYS A 364 -15.07 8.56 -68.36
CA CYS A 364 -16.50 8.38 -68.33
C CYS A 364 -17.17 9.36 -69.31
N MET A 365 -17.70 8.84 -70.42
CA MET A 365 -18.39 9.64 -71.45
C MET A 365 -19.62 10.42 -70.93
N ASN A 366 -20.12 10.10 -69.73
CA ASN A 366 -21.23 10.83 -69.10
C ASN A 366 -20.83 12.18 -68.47
N ASN A 367 -19.54 12.55 -68.42
CA ASN A 367 -19.12 13.83 -67.84
C ASN A 367 -19.42 15.07 -68.72
N ASN A 368 -19.84 14.89 -69.99
CA ASN A 368 -20.10 16.01 -70.90
C ASN A 368 -21.53 16.59 -70.83
N MET A 369 -22.37 16.20 -69.86
CA MET A 369 -23.75 16.72 -69.76
C MET A 369 -24.02 17.73 -68.64
N THR A 370 -23.01 18.25 -67.95
CA THR A 370 -23.23 19.16 -66.80
C THR A 370 -22.61 20.56 -66.93
N GLN A 371 -22.21 21.00 -68.13
CA GLN A 371 -21.66 22.36 -68.33
C GLN A 371 -22.32 23.24 -69.40
N GLU A 372 -23.50 22.87 -69.92
CA GLU A 372 -24.34 23.77 -70.73
C GLU A 372 -25.77 23.84 -70.17
N ALA A 373 -25.94 24.59 -69.08
CA ALA A 373 -27.23 25.16 -68.66
C ALA A 373 -26.99 26.30 -67.65
N SER A 374 -26.24 27.32 -68.05
CA SER A 374 -26.19 28.62 -67.39
C SER A 374 -25.68 29.66 -68.39
N HIS A 375 -26.54 30.01 -69.33
CA HIS A 375 -26.64 31.35 -69.90
C HIS A 375 -28.04 31.57 -70.45
#